data_AF-A0A3D3T4D1-F1
#
_entry.id   AF-A0A3D3T4D1-F1
#
_cell.length_a   1.000
_cell.length_b   1.000
_cell.length_c   1.000
_cell.angle_alpha   90.00
_cell.angle_beta   90.00
_cell.angle_gamma   90.00
#
_symmetry.space_group_name_H-M   'P 1'
#
loop_
_entity.id
_entity.type
_entity.pdbx_description
1 polymer ?
#
loop_
_entity_poly.entity_id
_entity_poly.type
_entity_poly.pdbx_seq_one_letter_code
_entity_poly.pdbx_strand_id
1 'polypeptide(L)'
;MRNRVPQASLGVLIVLQLTMLGALFTQTAPHPPLAVAPFALGPFLGAAVSLAVAALMLGGPVHVTGVAVSVVAAIFALVSYGPHKWFDQAIGQIWPAVLLGQIAAVILVVHAVIWLYRESRKWHM
;
A
#
# COMPACT_ATOMS: atom_id res chain seq x y z
N MET A 1 9.41 -20.81 10.92
CA MET A 1 8.19 -19.97 11.02
C MET A 1 8.03 -19.21 9.70
N ARG A 2 6.85 -19.23 9.07
CA ARG A 2 6.60 -18.49 7.81
C ARG A 2 6.61 -17.00 8.13
N ASN A 3 7.48 -16.22 7.49
CA ASN A 3 7.55 -14.77 7.70
C ASN A 3 6.23 -14.12 7.26
N ARG A 4 5.40 -13.70 8.22
CA ARG A 4 4.09 -13.08 7.97
C ARG A 4 4.15 -11.55 7.90
N VAL A 5 5.34 -10.95 8.03
CA VAL A 5 5.52 -9.50 8.05
C VAL A 5 5.00 -8.81 6.77
N PRO A 6 5.27 -9.32 5.54
CA PRO A 6 4.71 -8.71 4.33
C PRO A 6 3.18 -8.81 4.27
N GLN A 7 2.62 -9.93 4.73
CA GLN A 7 1.17 -10.15 4.75
C GLN A 7 0.49 -9.21 5.76
N ALA A 8 1.09 -9.01 6.93
CA ALA A 8 0.62 -8.03 7.90
C ALA A 8 0.66 -6.60 7.34
N SER A 9 1.74 -6.26 6.61
CA SER A 9 1.89 -4.95 5.97
C SER A 9 0.80 -4.71 4.91
N LEU A 10 0.54 -5.73 4.07
CA LEU A 10 -0.58 -5.69 3.11
C LEU A 10 -1.93 -5.53 3.82
N GLY A 11 -2.15 -6.24 4.92
CA GLY A 11 -3.34 -6.08 5.76
C GLY A 11 -3.53 -4.64 6.26
N VAL A 12 -2.46 -4.00 6.73
CA VAL A 12 -2.48 -2.58 7.14
C VAL A 12 -2.89 -1.69 5.97
N LEU A 13 -2.27 -1.86 4.79
CA LEU A 13 -2.60 -1.06 3.61
C LEU A 13 -4.07 -1.25 3.18
N ILE A 14 -4.58 -2.48 3.21
CA ILE A 14 -6.00 -2.77 2.90
C ILE A 14 -6.92 -2.04 3.87
N VAL A 15 -6.67 -2.15 5.18
CA VAL A 15 -7.51 -1.51 6.21
C VAL A 15 -7.51 0.00 6.02
N LEU A 16 -6.35 0.62 5.86
CA LEU A 16 -6.26 2.07 5.66
C LEU A 16 -7.02 2.51 4.39
N GLN A 17 -6.81 1.83 3.26
CA GLN A 17 -7.50 2.14 2.00
C GLN A 17 -9.03 2.03 2.15
N LEU A 18 -9.53 0.98 2.83
CA LEU A 18 -10.95 0.80 3.08
C LEU A 18 -11.52 1.88 4.02
N THR A 19 -10.77 2.29 5.04
CA THR A 19 -11.16 3.41 5.91
C THR A 19 -11.27 4.71 5.11
N MET A 20 -10.29 5.00 4.24
CA MET A 20 -10.31 6.18 3.37
C MET A 20 -11.45 6.13 2.35
N LEU A 21 -11.73 4.97 1.77
CA LEU A 21 -12.87 4.76 0.88
C LEU A 21 -14.20 4.94 1.62
N GLY A 22 -14.29 4.45 2.85
CA GLY A 22 -15.43 4.67 3.74
C GLY A 22 -15.67 6.16 3.98
N ALA A 23 -14.65 6.90 4.41
CA ALA A 23 -14.73 8.35 4.61
C ALA A 23 -15.12 9.10 3.34
N LEU A 24 -14.64 8.65 2.16
CA LEU A 24 -15.04 9.20 0.86
C LEU A 24 -16.53 8.97 0.59
N PHE A 25 -17.08 7.78 0.83
CA PHE A 25 -18.50 7.52 0.57
C PHE A 25 -19.43 8.19 1.59
N THR A 26 -19.02 8.28 2.86
CA THR A 26 -19.81 8.94 3.91
C THR A 26 -19.59 10.45 3.97
N GLN A 27 -18.66 10.99 3.17
CA GLN A 27 -18.22 12.38 3.23
C GLN A 27 -17.80 12.80 4.65
N THR A 28 -17.24 11.87 5.44
CA THR A 28 -16.80 12.13 6.82
C THR A 28 -15.45 12.83 6.81
N ALA A 29 -15.37 14.03 7.37
CA ALA A 29 -14.11 14.77 7.47
C ALA A 29 -13.12 14.08 8.46
N PRO A 30 -11.80 14.06 8.16
CA PRO A 30 -11.20 14.39 6.86
C PRO A 30 -11.47 13.30 5.81
N HIS A 31 -12.09 13.67 4.69
CA HIS A 31 -12.25 12.81 3.52
C HIS A 31 -11.33 13.31 2.40
N PRO A 32 -10.87 12.43 1.51
CA PRO A 32 -10.13 12.88 0.35
C PRO A 32 -11.08 13.53 -0.67
N PRO A 33 -10.57 14.35 -1.61
CA PRO A 33 -11.39 14.95 -2.66
C PRO A 33 -12.00 13.88 -3.58
N LEU A 34 -13.17 14.15 -4.17
CA LEU A 34 -13.86 13.18 -5.04
C LEU A 34 -13.02 12.76 -6.26
N ALA A 35 -12.24 13.69 -6.81
CA ALA A 35 -11.33 13.46 -7.91
C ALA A 35 -10.00 14.18 -7.68
N VAL A 36 -8.92 13.53 -8.07
CA VAL A 36 -7.59 14.15 -8.20
C VAL A 36 -7.13 13.79 -9.60
N ALA A 37 -7.01 14.76 -10.50
CA ALA A 37 -6.55 14.50 -11.86
C ALA A 37 -5.22 13.69 -11.80
N PRO A 38 -5.11 12.57 -12.54
CA PRO A 38 -5.97 12.10 -13.64
C PRO A 38 -7.06 11.07 -13.26
N PHE A 39 -7.30 10.81 -11.98
CA PHE A 39 -8.16 9.70 -11.52
C PHE A 39 -9.33 10.16 -10.66
N ALA A 40 -10.45 9.44 -10.76
CA ALA A 40 -11.47 9.48 -9.72
C ALA A 40 -10.96 8.66 -8.51
N LEU A 41 -11.08 9.20 -7.29
CA LEU A 41 -10.46 8.56 -6.14
C LEU A 41 -11.15 7.24 -5.75
N GLY A 42 -12.47 7.15 -5.88
CA GLY A 42 -13.19 5.90 -5.62
C GLY A 42 -12.63 4.72 -6.43
N PRO A 43 -12.60 4.80 -7.78
CA PRO A 43 -11.96 3.81 -8.63
C PRO A 43 -10.49 3.55 -8.32
N PHE A 44 -9.71 4.60 -8.02
CA PHE A 44 -8.29 4.45 -7.66
C PHE A 44 -8.11 3.62 -6.37
N LEU A 45 -8.87 3.93 -5.31
CA LEU A 45 -8.85 3.19 -4.06
C LEU A 45 -9.32 1.74 -4.27
N GLY A 46 -10.34 1.52 -5.10
CA GLY A 46 -10.78 0.17 -5.48
C GLY A 46 -9.67 -0.65 -6.17
N ALA A 47 -8.91 -0.03 -7.08
CA ALA A 47 -7.76 -0.67 -7.72
C ALA A 47 -6.64 -0.98 -6.71
N ALA A 48 -6.35 -0.03 -5.82
CA ALA A 48 -5.31 -0.19 -4.81
C ALA A 48 -5.64 -1.30 -3.80
N VAL A 49 -6.89 -1.38 -3.32
CA VAL A 49 -7.36 -2.47 -2.45
C VAL A 49 -7.26 -3.80 -3.19
N SER A 50 -7.69 -3.86 -4.46
CA SER A 50 -7.62 -5.09 -5.26
C SER A 50 -6.18 -5.60 -5.42
N LEU A 51 -5.23 -4.72 -5.69
CA LEU A 51 -3.80 -5.06 -5.76
C LEU A 51 -3.25 -5.56 -4.43
N ALA A 52 -3.59 -4.91 -3.32
CA ALA A 52 -3.14 -5.32 -2.00
C ALA A 52 -3.71 -6.69 -1.59
N VAL A 53 -5.00 -6.93 -1.89
CA VAL A 53 -5.64 -8.24 -1.68
C VAL A 53 -5.01 -9.31 -2.56
N ALA A 54 -4.76 -9.02 -3.85
CA ALA A 54 -4.10 -9.96 -4.75
C ALA A 54 -2.69 -10.33 -4.26
N ALA A 55 -1.89 -9.34 -3.83
CA ALA A 55 -0.58 -9.58 -3.22
C ALA A 55 -0.70 -10.45 -1.96
N LEU A 56 -1.72 -10.22 -1.12
CA LEU A 56 -1.95 -10.99 0.10
C LEU A 56 -2.27 -12.45 -0.21
N MET A 57 -3.14 -12.69 -1.20
CA MET A 57 -3.52 -14.04 -1.66
C MET A 57 -2.36 -14.80 -2.29
N LEU A 58 -1.47 -14.10 -3.00
CA LEU A 58 -0.21 -14.66 -3.51
C LEU A 58 0.83 -14.92 -2.40
N GLY A 59 0.55 -14.57 -1.15
CA GLY A 59 1.44 -14.78 -0.02
C GLY A 59 2.53 -13.70 0.14
N GLY A 60 2.38 -12.56 -0.53
CA GLY A 60 3.36 -11.47 -0.55
C GLY A 60 4.56 -11.77 -1.47
N PRO A 61 5.75 -11.20 -1.19
CA PRO A 61 6.95 -11.40 -2.01
C PRO A 61 7.60 -12.76 -1.74
N VAL A 62 6.92 -13.84 -2.13
CA VAL A 62 7.41 -15.23 -2.04
C VAL A 62 7.83 -15.79 -3.40
N HIS A 63 7.33 -15.22 -4.50
CA HIS A 63 7.71 -15.51 -5.88
C HIS A 63 7.64 -14.24 -6.74
N VAL A 64 8.15 -14.29 -7.97
CA VAL A 64 8.29 -13.12 -8.86
C VAL A 64 6.99 -12.33 -9.06
N THR A 65 5.87 -13.01 -9.29
CA THR A 65 4.57 -12.34 -9.47
C THR A 65 4.08 -11.71 -8.17
N GLY A 66 4.30 -12.34 -7.01
CA GLY A 66 3.92 -11.79 -5.70
C GLY A 66 4.75 -10.55 -5.35
N VAL A 67 6.03 -10.53 -5.73
CA VAL A 67 6.91 -9.36 -5.63
C VAL A 67 6.40 -8.21 -6.47
N ALA A 68 6.14 -8.46 -7.77
CA ALA A 68 5.65 -7.44 -8.68
C ALA A 68 4.34 -6.82 -8.17
N VAL A 69 3.36 -7.65 -7.81
CA VAL A 69 2.06 -7.19 -7.32
C VAL A 69 2.19 -6.46 -5.99
N SER A 70 3.06 -6.91 -5.08
CA SER A 70 3.32 -6.23 -3.80
C SER A 70 3.93 -4.84 -3.99
N VAL A 71 4.86 -4.70 -4.93
CA VAL A 71 5.49 -3.39 -5.25
C VAL A 71 4.45 -2.44 -5.83
N VAL A 72 3.62 -2.90 -6.78
CA VAL A 72 2.56 -2.05 -7.36
C VAL A 72 1.54 -1.65 -6.29
N ALA A 73 1.15 -2.57 -5.40
CA ALA A 73 0.27 -2.26 -4.26
C ALA A 73 0.89 -1.20 -3.32
N ALA A 74 2.19 -1.30 -3.01
CA ALA A 74 2.90 -0.31 -2.20
C ALA A 74 2.92 1.07 -2.87
N ILE A 75 3.18 1.13 -4.19
CA ILE A 75 3.17 2.37 -4.96
C ILE A 75 1.78 3.02 -4.89
N PHE A 76 0.71 2.25 -5.12
CA PHE A 76 -0.65 2.76 -5.06
C PHE A 76 -1.02 3.27 -3.66
N ALA A 77 -0.57 2.56 -2.61
CA ALA A 77 -0.75 3.05 -1.24
C ALA A 77 0.01 4.36 -0.98
N LEU A 78 1.20 4.54 -1.55
CA LEU A 78 1.98 5.78 -1.41
C LEU A 78 1.40 6.95 -2.22
N VAL A 79 0.54 6.71 -3.21
CA VAL A 79 -0.25 7.81 -3.78
C VAL A 79 -1.26 8.34 -2.74
N SER A 80 -1.85 7.47 -1.93
CA SER A 80 -2.80 7.87 -0.88
C SER A 80 -2.13 8.41 0.39
N TYR A 81 -1.02 7.78 0.80
CA TYR A 81 -0.37 7.98 2.10
C TYR A 81 1.10 8.43 1.99
N GLY A 82 1.54 8.88 0.82
CA GLY A 82 2.95 9.16 0.56
C GLY A 82 3.51 10.41 1.25
N PRO A 83 4.82 10.68 1.11
CA PRO A 83 5.50 11.78 1.80
C PRO A 83 4.92 13.16 1.51
N HIS A 84 4.33 13.36 0.33
CA HIS A 84 3.69 14.63 -0.03
C HIS A 84 2.52 15.00 0.91
N LYS A 85 1.93 14.02 1.62
CA LYS A 85 0.85 14.27 2.61
C LYS A 85 1.31 15.02 3.85
N TRP A 86 2.60 15.04 4.16
CA TRP A 86 3.12 15.82 5.28
C TRP A 86 2.97 17.33 5.09
N PHE A 87 2.70 17.79 3.86
CA PHE A 87 2.43 19.19 3.52
C PHE A 87 0.95 19.49 3.28
N ASP A 88 0.07 18.50 3.50
CA ASP A 88 -1.38 18.65 3.39
C ASP A 88 -1.93 19.44 4.58
N GLN A 89 -2.87 20.35 4.37
CA GLN A 89 -3.49 21.13 5.44
C GLN A 89 -4.20 20.24 6.46
N ALA A 90 -4.71 19.08 6.03
CA ALA A 90 -5.38 18.12 6.89
C ALA A 90 -4.42 17.23 7.69
N ILE A 91 -3.09 17.39 7.56
CA ILE A 91 -2.10 16.49 8.18
C ILE A 91 -2.31 16.33 9.69
N GLY A 92 -2.71 17.39 10.40
CA GLY A 92 -3.03 17.34 11.83
C GLY A 92 -4.10 16.31 12.21
N GLN A 93 -4.95 15.93 11.25
CA GLN A 93 -6.02 14.94 11.42
C GLN A 93 -5.67 13.57 10.82
N ILE A 94 -4.79 13.50 9.81
CA ILE A 94 -4.52 12.26 9.05
C ILE A 94 -3.14 11.65 9.29
N TRP A 95 -2.24 12.31 10.03
CA TRP A 95 -0.85 11.87 10.17
C TRP A 95 -0.66 10.42 10.66
N PRO A 96 -1.48 9.84 11.57
CA PRO A 96 -1.27 8.46 12.01
C PRO A 96 -1.49 7.47 10.86
N ALA A 97 -2.49 7.73 10.01
CA ALA A 97 -2.75 6.92 8.82
C ALA A 97 -1.63 7.06 7.78
N VAL A 98 -1.13 8.28 7.57
CA VAL A 98 0.01 8.56 6.67
C VAL A 98 1.26 7.80 7.13
N LEU A 99 1.62 7.91 8.41
CA LEU A 99 2.78 7.25 8.98
C LEU A 99 2.67 5.72 8.88
N LEU A 100 1.53 5.14 9.26
CA LEU A 100 1.30 3.70 9.15
C LEU A 100 1.35 3.21 7.71
N GLY A 101 0.75 3.96 6.78
CA GLY A 101 0.79 3.66 5.35
C GLY A 101 2.22 3.63 4.80
N GLN A 102 3.04 4.62 5.19
CA GLN A 102 4.46 4.68 4.80
C GLN A 102 5.27 3.52 5.39
N ILE A 103 5.10 3.24 6.68
CA ILE A 103 5.79 2.12 7.35
C ILE A 103 5.44 0.78 6.66
N ALA A 104 4.15 0.52 6.43
CA ALA A 104 3.70 -0.71 5.78
C ALA A 104 4.23 -0.82 4.34
N ALA A 105 4.19 0.27 3.57
CA ALA A 105 4.73 0.31 2.21
C ALA A 105 6.25 0.07 2.20
N VAL A 106 7.02 0.71 3.09
CA VAL A 106 8.47 0.52 3.22
C VAL A 106 8.81 -0.92 3.58
N ILE A 107 8.14 -1.49 4.57
CA ILE A 107 8.35 -2.89 4.97
C ILE A 107 8.10 -3.83 3.78
N LEU A 108 7.03 -3.59 3.02
CA LEU A 108 6.67 -4.42 1.87
C LEU A 108 7.72 -4.32 0.75
N VAL A 109 8.18 -3.11 0.43
CA VAL A 109 9.24 -2.87 -0.58
C VAL A 109 10.57 -3.47 -0.15
N VAL A 110 10.98 -3.32 1.11
CA VAL A 110 12.22 -3.92 1.64
C VAL A 110 12.20 -5.43 1.49
N HIS A 111 11.08 -6.09 1.82
CA HIS A 111 10.96 -7.54 1.65
C HIS A 111 10.97 -7.96 0.18
N ALA A 112 10.37 -7.18 -0.72
CA ALA A 112 10.44 -7.39 -2.16
C ALA A 112 11.89 -7.32 -2.68
N VAL A 113 12.66 -6.31 -2.24
CA VAL A 113 14.08 -6.15 -2.62
C VAL A 113 14.95 -7.28 -2.07
N ILE A 114 14.77 -7.66 -0.80
CA ILE A 114 15.49 -8.78 -0.20
C ILE A 114 15.21 -10.07 -0.98
N TRP A 115 13.95 -10.32 -1.35
CA TRP A 115 13.60 -11.49 -2.15
C TRP A 115 14.34 -11.47 -3.51
N LEU A 116 14.31 -10.34 -4.21
CA LEU A 116 14.94 -10.19 -5.53
C LEU A 116 16.45 -10.43 -5.46
N TYR A 117 17.11 -9.87 -4.45
CA TYR A 117 18.55 -10.05 -4.22
C TYR A 117 18.91 -11.51 -3.92
N ARG A 118 18.08 -12.21 -3.13
CA ARG A 118 18.29 -13.64 -2.85
C ARG A 118 18.08 -14.50 -4.08
N GLU A 119 17.10 -14.14 -4.92
CA GLU A 119 16.82 -14.88 -6.15
C GLU A 119 17.93 -14.71 -7.18
N SER A 120 18.43 -13.49 -7.40
CA SER A 120 19.55 -13.24 -8.33
C SER A 120 20.83 -14.00 -7.94
N ARG A 121 21.13 -14.08 -6.63
CA ARG A 121 22.28 -14.84 -6.12
C ARG A 121 22.24 -16.33 -6.44
N LYS A 122 21.06 -16.95 -6.56
CA LYS A 122 20.93 -18.38 -6.90
C LYS A 122 21.38 -18.70 -8.33
N TRP A 123 21.25 -17.76 -9.26
CA TRP A 123 21.63 -17.94 -10.65
C TRP A 123 23.13 -17.80 -10.91
N HIS A 124 23.89 -17.32 -9.91
CA HIS A 124 25.34 -17.14 -9.97
C HIS A 124 26.11 -18.24 -9.19
N MET A 125 25.43 -19.30 -8.76
CA MET A 125 26.00 -20.49 -8.12
C MET A 125 25.71 -21.71 -9.00
#